data_AF-A0A671V2F4-F1
#
_entry.id   AF-A0A671V2F4-F1
#
_cell.length_a   1.000
_cell.length_b   1.000
_cell.length_c   1.000
_cell.angle_alpha   90.00
_cell.angle_beta   90.00
_cell.angle_gamma   90.00
#
_symmetry.space_group_name_H-M   'P 1'
#
loop_
_entity.id
_entity.type
_entity.pdbx_description
1 polymer ?
#
loop_
_entity_poly.entity_id
_entity_poly.type
_entity_poly.pdbx_seq_one_letter_code
_entity_poly.pdbx_strand_id
1 'polypeptide(L)'
;MATTEKETPAKKAAAPSVSQINAEYVTQLANKYWAPHAKNKLPFDPKVMEDVYEKEILKSNQYLENYLWVNYTAKVSSNAYLMSICCIVNEKFRENVPAWEVFKKEPNHFPFFFKCVMEAVLAGDEAGLTLKEQTVLLVFLDHCFNSLEVDLIREQVQQLISLPMWMCLLPSRLQHELKKVPKLQKFWNLIKKKFDKLDAEAAELAKKERTFLSALIKKFLGVLGSIPPSGPAAHQALVQHPPRPQREGGTPLLPVAGHAKVLHRI
;
A
#
# COMPACT_ATOMS: atom_id res chain seq x y z
N MET A 1 28.67 41.06 -52.80
CA MET A 1 27.22 41.31 -52.64
C MET A 1 26.50 40.29 -53.52
N ALA A 2 25.61 39.42 -53.07
CA ALA A 2 24.83 39.37 -51.84
C ALA A 2 24.71 37.91 -51.34
N THR A 3 24.72 37.77 -50.03
CA THR A 3 24.51 36.57 -49.21
C THR A 3 23.02 36.35 -48.93
N THR A 4 22.60 35.08 -48.92
CA THR A 4 21.55 34.42 -48.11
C THR A 4 20.17 35.10 -47.98
N GLU A 5 19.06 34.38 -48.17
CA GLU A 5 18.42 33.66 -47.06
C GLU A 5 17.54 32.51 -47.57
N LYS A 6 17.72 31.34 -46.95
CA LYS A 6 16.87 30.16 -47.12
C LYS A 6 15.97 30.13 -45.90
N GLU A 7 14.71 30.53 -46.06
CA GLU A 7 13.72 30.52 -44.97
C GLU A 7 13.51 29.10 -44.44
N THR A 8 13.74 28.94 -43.14
CA THR A 8 13.46 27.72 -42.38
C THR A 8 11.95 27.64 -42.13
N PRO A 9 11.27 26.49 -42.38
CA PRO A 9 9.84 26.40 -42.14
C PRO A 9 9.55 26.49 -40.63
N ALA A 10 8.71 27.46 -40.27
CA ALA A 10 8.23 27.67 -38.91
C ALA A 10 7.63 26.38 -38.34
N LYS A 11 8.23 25.87 -37.26
CA LYS A 11 7.66 24.80 -36.43
C LYS A 11 6.31 25.27 -35.89
N LYS A 12 5.20 24.78 -36.46
CA LYS A 12 3.88 24.88 -35.85
C LYS A 12 3.97 24.28 -34.45
N ALA A 13 3.79 25.09 -33.41
CA ALA A 13 3.68 24.63 -32.04
C ALA A 13 2.48 23.67 -31.97
N ALA A 14 2.73 22.39 -31.77
CA ALA A 14 1.69 21.40 -31.57
C ALA A 14 0.89 21.78 -30.32
N ALA A 15 -0.44 21.67 -30.39
CA ALA A 15 -1.29 21.88 -29.23
C ALA A 15 -0.85 20.95 -28.08
N PRO A 16 -0.75 21.46 -26.84
CA PRO A 16 -0.26 20.67 -25.72
C PRO A 16 -1.19 19.50 -25.44
N SER A 17 -0.59 18.35 -25.15
CA SER A 17 -1.32 17.15 -24.73
C SER A 17 -1.98 17.35 -23.36
N VAL A 18 -3.06 16.62 -23.10
CA VAL A 18 -3.79 16.67 -21.81
C VAL A 18 -2.86 16.43 -20.62
N SER A 19 -1.85 15.56 -20.77
CA SER A 19 -0.84 15.30 -19.75
C SER A 19 0.07 16.50 -19.48
N GLN A 20 0.41 17.29 -20.50
CA GLN A 20 1.22 18.51 -20.35
C GLN A 20 0.43 19.61 -19.64
N ILE A 21 -0.85 19.79 -19.99
CA ILE A 21 -1.75 20.76 -19.34
C ILE A 21 -1.91 20.42 -17.86
N ASN A 22 -2.13 19.14 -17.56
CA ASN A 22 -2.25 18.64 -16.19
C ASN A 22 -0.94 18.84 -15.41
N ALA A 23 0.22 18.52 -15.98
CA ALA A 23 1.51 18.75 -15.34
C ALA A 23 1.78 20.22 -15.02
N GLU A 24 1.38 21.13 -15.91
CA GLU A 24 1.50 22.58 -15.68
C GLU A 24 0.56 23.05 -14.58
N TYR A 25 -0.69 22.57 -14.56
CA TYR A 25 -1.65 22.87 -13.49
C TYR A 25 -1.13 22.45 -12.10
N VAL A 26 -0.53 21.27 -11.99
CA VAL A 26 0.05 20.81 -10.71
C VAL A 26 1.31 21.53 -10.34
N THR A 27 2.12 21.95 -11.32
CA THR A 27 3.27 22.81 -11.03
C THR A 27 2.82 24.14 -10.42
N GLN A 28 1.72 24.71 -10.92
CA GLN A 28 1.13 25.92 -10.35
C GLN A 28 0.58 25.69 -8.94
N LEU A 29 -0.10 24.57 -8.68
CA LEU A 29 -0.55 24.21 -7.33
C LEU A 29 0.64 23.98 -6.39
N ALA A 30 1.68 23.28 -6.85
CA ALA A 30 2.88 23.03 -6.07
C ALA A 30 3.50 24.34 -5.61
N ASN A 31 3.70 25.30 -6.52
CA ASN A 31 4.27 26.60 -6.21
C ASN A 31 3.42 27.41 -5.22
N LYS A 32 2.11 27.18 -5.16
CA LYS A 32 1.20 27.86 -4.22
C LYS A 32 1.18 27.22 -2.83
N TYR A 33 1.30 25.89 -2.73
CA TYR A 33 0.97 25.16 -1.51
C TYR A 33 2.15 24.41 -0.87
N TRP A 34 3.05 23.78 -1.64
CA TRP A 34 4.03 22.83 -1.05
C TRP A 34 5.45 22.87 -1.62
N ALA A 35 5.70 23.60 -2.70
CA ALA A 35 7.01 23.65 -3.33
C ALA A 35 8.08 24.21 -2.35
N PRO A 36 9.28 23.63 -2.31
CA PRO A 36 10.31 23.99 -1.33
C PRO A 36 10.82 25.42 -1.50
N HIS A 37 10.79 25.95 -2.73
CA HIS A 37 11.28 27.29 -3.07
C HIS A 37 10.21 28.38 -2.90
N ALA A 38 8.96 28.01 -2.61
CA ALA A 38 7.88 28.97 -2.39
C ALA A 38 8.00 29.61 -1.00
N LYS A 39 8.17 30.94 -0.97
CA LYS A 39 8.33 31.71 0.29
C LYS A 39 7.01 31.89 1.05
N ASN A 40 5.89 32.03 0.33
CA ASN A 40 4.56 32.22 0.92
C ASN A 40 3.65 31.09 0.47
N LYS A 41 3.50 30.07 1.31
CA LYS A 41 2.61 28.93 1.06
C LYS A 41 1.22 29.21 1.61
N LEU A 42 0.19 28.85 0.85
CA LEU A 42 -1.19 28.90 1.31
C LEU A 42 -1.44 27.81 2.38
N PRO A 43 -2.43 28.03 3.28
CA PRO A 43 -2.82 27.00 4.25
C PRO A 43 -3.39 25.76 3.55
N PHE A 44 -3.45 24.66 4.29
CA PHE A 44 -4.00 23.40 3.80
C PHE A 44 -5.45 23.56 3.31
N ASP A 45 -5.69 23.13 2.08
CA ASP A 45 -7.00 23.05 1.45
C ASP A 45 -7.27 21.60 1.00
N PRO A 46 -8.30 20.93 1.54
CA PRO A 46 -8.71 19.59 1.12
C PRO A 46 -9.04 19.48 -0.37
N LYS A 47 -9.60 20.54 -0.98
CA LYS A 47 -10.00 20.52 -2.40
C LYS A 47 -8.81 20.37 -3.33
N VAL A 48 -7.67 20.95 -2.95
CA VAL A 48 -6.42 20.82 -3.71
C VAL A 48 -5.97 19.36 -3.77
N MET A 49 -6.21 18.58 -2.71
CA MET A 49 -5.88 17.16 -2.70
C MET A 49 -6.83 16.37 -3.60
N GLU A 50 -8.14 16.64 -3.52
CA GLU A 50 -9.14 16.01 -4.41
C GLU A 50 -8.84 16.32 -5.89
N ASP A 51 -8.56 17.58 -6.22
CA ASP A 51 -8.20 18.02 -7.57
C ASP A 51 -6.93 17.31 -8.10
N VAL A 52 -5.92 17.13 -7.25
CA VAL A 52 -4.67 16.44 -7.63
C VAL A 52 -4.93 14.95 -7.84
N TYR A 53 -5.79 14.36 -7.01
CA TYR A 53 -6.18 12.96 -7.09
C TYR A 53 -6.96 12.66 -8.38
N GLU A 54 -8.03 13.40 -8.64
CA GLU A 54 -8.90 13.21 -9.81
C GLU A 54 -8.16 13.39 -11.14
N LYS A 55 -7.18 14.29 -11.17
CA LYS A 55 -6.41 14.56 -12.38
C LYS A 55 -5.27 13.55 -12.62
N GLU A 56 -5.11 12.54 -11.74
CA GLU A 56 -4.08 11.48 -11.75
C GLU A 56 -2.63 11.98 -11.80
N ILE A 57 -2.33 13.14 -11.20
CA ILE A 57 -1.03 13.81 -11.38
C ILE A 57 -0.09 13.49 -10.21
N LEU A 58 0.22 12.21 -10.06
CA LEU A 58 0.94 11.66 -8.90
C LEU A 58 2.46 11.80 -8.98
N LYS A 59 2.99 12.53 -9.98
CA LYS A 59 4.43 12.74 -10.20
C LYS A 59 4.99 14.00 -9.52
N SER A 60 4.25 14.55 -8.55
CA SER A 60 4.65 15.80 -7.90
C SER A 60 5.73 15.54 -6.84
N ASN A 61 6.95 15.97 -7.13
CA ASN A 61 8.08 15.91 -6.20
C ASN A 61 7.69 16.58 -4.87
N GLN A 62 7.96 15.88 -3.76
CA GLN A 62 7.78 16.37 -2.38
C GLN A 62 6.33 16.67 -1.95
N TYR A 63 5.33 16.22 -2.72
CA TYR A 63 3.92 16.40 -2.35
C TYR A 63 3.55 15.64 -1.06
N LEU A 64 4.08 14.43 -0.89
CA LEU A 64 3.89 13.64 0.32
C LEU A 64 4.53 14.31 1.54
N GLU A 65 5.78 14.76 1.39
CA GLU A 65 6.60 15.30 2.48
C GLU A 65 6.18 16.70 2.93
N ASN A 66 5.75 17.55 2.00
CA ASN A 66 5.49 18.96 2.29
C ASN A 66 4.00 19.32 2.35
N TYR A 67 3.09 18.42 1.96
CA TYR A 67 1.65 18.71 1.93
C TYR A 67 0.79 17.61 2.56
N LEU A 68 0.88 16.37 2.06
CA LEU A 68 -0.04 15.33 2.52
C LEU A 68 0.25 14.92 3.95
N TRP A 69 1.46 14.43 4.25
CA TRP A 69 1.70 13.81 5.55
C TRP A 69 1.63 14.82 6.71
N VAL A 70 2.21 16.01 6.51
CA VAL A 70 2.25 17.10 7.50
C VAL A 70 0.87 17.66 7.85
N ASN A 71 -0.14 17.46 7.00
CA ASN A 71 -1.51 17.89 7.24
C ASN A 71 -2.46 16.71 7.51
N TYR A 72 -1.95 15.47 7.52
CA TYR A 72 -2.79 14.30 7.68
C TYR A 72 -3.25 14.16 9.13
N THR A 73 -4.57 14.08 9.32
CA THR A 73 -5.18 13.78 10.61
C THR A 73 -6.38 12.87 10.40
N ALA A 74 -6.82 12.20 11.47
CA ALA A 74 -8.02 11.36 11.41
C ALA A 74 -9.29 12.11 10.95
N LYS A 75 -9.35 13.43 11.14
CA LYS A 75 -10.52 14.27 10.79
C LYS A 75 -10.62 14.56 9.30
N VAL A 76 -9.49 14.63 8.60
CA VAL A 76 -9.43 14.96 7.17
C VAL A 76 -9.21 13.71 6.30
N SER A 77 -9.14 12.53 6.92
CA SER A 77 -8.92 11.26 6.23
C SER A 77 -10.12 10.94 5.33
N SER A 78 -9.84 10.70 4.05
CA SER A 78 -10.82 10.32 3.02
C SER A 78 -10.20 9.32 2.05
N ASN A 79 -11.00 8.65 1.23
CA ASN A 79 -10.48 7.72 0.21
C ASN A 79 -9.47 8.41 -0.71
N ALA A 80 -9.76 9.62 -1.19
CA ALA A 80 -8.82 10.39 -2.01
C ALA A 80 -7.49 10.65 -1.28
N TYR A 81 -7.54 10.92 0.03
CA TYR A 81 -6.34 11.12 0.84
C TYR A 81 -5.51 9.83 0.97
N LEU A 82 -6.18 8.72 1.30
CA LEU A 82 -5.55 7.41 1.44
C LEU A 82 -4.88 7.00 0.13
N MET A 83 -5.62 7.13 -0.97
CA MET A 83 -5.17 6.80 -2.31
C MET A 83 -4.00 7.68 -2.75
N SER A 84 -4.05 8.99 -2.50
CA SER A 84 -2.95 9.91 -2.83
C SER A 84 -1.66 9.51 -2.12
N ILE A 85 -1.71 9.19 -0.82
CA ILE A 85 -0.54 8.74 -0.05
C ILE A 85 -0.04 7.39 -0.61
N CYS A 86 -0.91 6.41 -0.79
CA CYS A 86 -0.53 5.07 -1.27
C CYS A 86 0.10 5.13 -2.67
N CYS A 87 -0.48 5.92 -3.58
CA CYS A 87 0.04 6.13 -4.92
C CYS A 87 1.47 6.69 -4.90
N ILE A 88 1.75 7.72 -4.08
CA ILE A 88 3.08 8.32 -4.02
C ILE A 88 4.08 7.38 -3.36
N VAL A 89 3.68 6.63 -2.33
CA VAL A 89 4.54 5.59 -1.74
C VAL A 89 4.91 4.53 -2.78
N ASN A 90 3.93 4.01 -3.50
CA ASN A 90 4.16 3.02 -4.56
C ASN A 90 5.08 3.57 -5.67
N GLU A 91 4.88 4.82 -6.07
CA GLU A 91 5.73 5.51 -7.04
C GLU A 91 7.17 5.63 -6.53
N LYS A 92 7.35 6.01 -5.26
CA LYS A 92 8.68 6.08 -4.62
C LYS A 92 9.39 4.74 -4.64
N PHE A 93 8.68 3.64 -4.38
CA PHE A 93 9.24 2.30 -4.52
C PHE A 93 9.58 1.96 -5.98
N ARG A 94 8.74 2.35 -6.94
CA ARG A 94 9.02 2.13 -8.37
C ARG A 94 10.29 2.85 -8.82
N GLU A 95 10.52 4.06 -8.31
CA GLU A 95 11.70 4.88 -8.59
C GLU A 95 12.90 4.55 -7.67
N ASN A 96 12.78 3.54 -6.79
CA ASN A 96 13.80 3.13 -5.81
C ASN A 96 14.30 4.27 -4.89
N VAL A 97 13.41 5.18 -4.50
CA VAL A 97 13.72 6.25 -3.54
C VAL A 97 13.16 5.94 -2.15
N PRO A 98 13.76 6.45 -1.06
CA PRO A 98 13.26 6.20 0.29
C PRO A 98 11.80 6.65 0.47
N ALA A 99 10.92 5.69 0.79
CA ALA A 99 9.48 5.92 0.92
C ALA A 99 9.05 6.23 2.37
N TRP A 100 9.78 5.72 3.36
CA TRP A 100 9.32 5.71 4.75
C TRP A 100 9.77 6.90 5.60
N GLU A 101 10.74 7.71 5.12
CA GLU A 101 11.36 8.79 5.90
C GLU A 101 10.35 9.82 6.43
N VAL A 102 9.33 10.13 5.64
CA VAL A 102 8.29 11.10 6.01
C VAL A 102 7.46 10.61 7.20
N PHE A 103 7.08 9.33 7.19
CA PHE A 103 6.29 8.73 8.27
C PHE A 103 7.12 8.54 9.54
N LYS A 104 8.43 8.30 9.42
CA LYS A 104 9.33 8.23 10.58
C LYS A 104 9.48 9.59 11.30
N LYS A 105 9.42 10.70 10.56
CA LYS A 105 9.49 12.04 11.15
C LYS A 105 8.25 12.37 11.98
N GLU A 106 7.10 11.91 11.55
CA GLU A 106 5.82 12.13 12.25
C GLU A 106 5.00 10.82 12.29
N PRO A 107 5.32 9.91 13.23
CA PRO A 107 4.79 8.54 13.23
C PRO A 107 3.36 8.43 13.79
N ASN A 108 2.90 9.42 14.55
CA ASN A 108 1.70 9.34 15.38
C ASN A 108 0.42 9.02 14.59
N HIS A 109 0.34 9.47 13.33
CA HIS A 109 -0.84 9.26 12.50
C HIS A 109 -0.80 7.96 11.68
N PHE A 110 0.36 7.30 11.61
CA PHE A 110 0.55 6.11 10.78
C PHE A 110 -0.30 4.91 11.20
N PRO A 111 -0.47 4.57 12.50
CA PRO A 111 -1.34 3.46 12.90
C PRO A 111 -2.79 3.63 12.43
N PHE A 112 -3.33 4.84 12.56
CA PHE A 112 -4.68 5.15 12.10
C PHE A 112 -4.78 5.07 10.57
N PHE A 113 -3.82 5.69 9.86
CA PHE A 113 -3.75 5.60 8.40
C PHE A 113 -3.71 4.15 7.90
N PHE A 114 -2.83 3.32 8.48
CA PHE A 114 -2.68 1.93 8.12
C PHE A 114 -3.96 1.12 8.35
N LYS A 115 -4.65 1.36 9.48
CA LYS A 115 -5.97 0.79 9.75
C LYS A 115 -6.99 1.17 8.67
N CYS A 116 -7.06 2.45 8.30
CA CYS A 116 -7.96 2.91 7.24
C CYS A 116 -7.65 2.25 5.89
N VAL A 117 -6.37 2.08 5.55
CA VAL A 117 -5.96 1.33 4.34
C VAL A 117 -6.42 -0.12 4.39
N MET A 118 -6.25 -0.81 5.53
CA MET A 118 -6.74 -2.19 5.68
C MET A 118 -8.25 -2.29 5.50
N GLU A 119 -9.02 -1.37 6.10
CA GLU A 119 -10.48 -1.34 5.99
C GLU A 119 -10.90 -1.06 4.54
N ALA A 120 -10.26 -0.09 3.87
CA ALA A 120 -10.49 0.23 2.45
C ALA A 120 -10.19 -0.96 1.53
N VAL A 121 -9.08 -1.68 1.76
CA VAL A 121 -8.70 -2.88 0.99
C VAL A 121 -9.74 -3.97 1.12
N LEU A 122 -10.35 -4.16 2.30
CA LEU A 122 -11.38 -5.18 2.47
C LEU A 122 -12.73 -4.73 1.88
N ALA A 123 -13.14 -3.49 2.11
CA ALA A 123 -14.41 -2.95 1.61
C ALA A 123 -14.47 -2.90 0.07
N GLY A 124 -13.38 -2.46 -0.59
CA GLY A 124 -13.32 -2.38 -2.06
C GLY A 124 -14.46 -1.58 -2.66
N ASP A 125 -15.29 -2.24 -3.48
CA ASP A 125 -16.43 -1.64 -4.18
C ASP A 125 -17.44 -0.99 -3.21
N GLU A 126 -17.61 -1.56 -2.01
CA GLU A 126 -18.49 -0.99 -0.96
C GLU A 126 -17.99 0.36 -0.46
N ALA A 127 -16.68 0.60 -0.53
CA ALA A 127 -16.06 1.88 -0.22
C ALA A 127 -16.01 2.81 -1.45
N GLY A 128 -16.61 2.44 -2.59
CA GLY A 128 -16.56 3.21 -3.84
C GLY A 128 -15.21 3.14 -4.54
N LEU A 129 -14.38 2.15 -4.25
CA LEU A 129 -13.05 2.00 -4.86
C LEU A 129 -13.11 1.10 -6.09
N THR A 130 -12.62 1.61 -7.21
CA THR A 130 -12.41 0.85 -8.44
C THR A 130 -11.38 -0.26 -8.24
N LEU A 131 -11.39 -1.26 -9.13
CA LEU A 131 -10.41 -2.34 -9.10
C LEU A 131 -8.96 -1.82 -9.19
N LYS A 132 -8.72 -0.77 -9.98
CA LYS A 132 -7.40 -0.10 -10.09
C LYS A 132 -6.96 0.47 -8.75
N GLU A 133 -7.85 1.16 -8.04
CA GLU A 133 -7.55 1.71 -6.71
C GLU A 133 -7.29 0.60 -5.69
N GLN A 134 -8.08 -0.48 -5.73
CA GLN A 134 -7.85 -1.65 -4.88
C GLN A 134 -6.47 -2.28 -5.13
N THR A 135 -6.02 -2.38 -6.39
CA THR A 135 -4.67 -2.84 -6.73
C THR A 135 -3.59 -1.91 -6.18
N VAL A 136 -3.78 -0.59 -6.23
CA VAL A 136 -2.82 0.37 -5.63
C VAL A 136 -2.69 0.14 -4.13
N LEU A 137 -3.79 -0.06 -3.42
CA LEU A 137 -3.76 -0.34 -1.98
C LEU A 137 -3.07 -1.68 -1.68
N LEU A 138 -3.29 -2.71 -2.51
CA LEU A 138 -2.60 -4.00 -2.40
C LEU A 138 -1.09 -3.88 -2.61
N VAL A 139 -0.64 -3.09 -3.60
CA VAL A 139 0.78 -2.82 -3.83
C VAL A 139 1.39 -2.04 -2.65
N PHE A 140 0.65 -1.08 -2.08
CA PHE A 140 1.09 -0.40 -0.87
C PHE A 140 1.27 -1.37 0.30
N LEU A 141 0.30 -2.24 0.54
CA LEU A 141 0.41 -3.26 1.59
C LEU A 141 1.58 -4.21 1.33
N ASP A 142 1.81 -4.63 0.10
CA ASP A 142 2.98 -5.43 -0.26
C ASP A 142 4.29 -4.72 0.12
N HIS A 143 4.41 -3.42 -0.15
CA HIS A 143 5.56 -2.64 0.32
C HIS A 143 5.68 -2.64 1.84
N CYS A 144 4.57 -2.53 2.58
CA CYS A 144 4.60 -2.65 4.05
C CYS A 144 5.08 -4.03 4.51
N PHE A 145 4.57 -5.11 3.93
CA PHE A 145 5.00 -6.49 4.25
C PHE A 145 6.47 -6.75 3.89
N ASN A 146 7.01 -6.05 2.89
CA ASN A 146 8.40 -6.14 2.46
C ASN A 146 9.34 -5.16 3.19
N SER A 147 8.84 -4.30 4.07
CA SER A 147 9.62 -3.27 4.78
C SER A 147 9.63 -3.48 6.29
N LEU A 148 9.65 -4.75 6.73
CA LEU A 148 9.59 -5.07 8.16
C LEU A 148 10.79 -4.52 8.90
N GLU A 149 11.95 -4.29 8.27
CA GLU A 149 13.11 -3.65 8.88
C GLU A 149 12.84 -2.25 9.43
N VAL A 150 11.77 -1.58 8.98
CA VAL A 150 11.33 -0.29 9.50
C VAL A 150 10.39 -0.50 10.68
N ASP A 151 10.82 -0.12 11.89
CA ASP A 151 10.07 -0.41 13.13
C ASP A 151 8.63 0.11 13.11
N LEU A 152 8.41 1.32 12.61
CA LEU A 152 7.06 1.90 12.45
C LEU A 152 6.14 0.98 11.63
N ILE A 153 6.65 0.38 10.55
CA ILE A 153 5.90 -0.53 9.67
C ILE A 153 5.73 -1.88 10.35
N ARG A 154 6.82 -2.41 10.93
CA ARG A 154 6.85 -3.68 11.65
C ARG A 154 5.78 -3.75 12.73
N GLU A 155 5.63 -2.68 13.51
CA GLU A 155 4.67 -2.59 14.61
C GLU A 155 3.23 -2.77 14.16
N GLN A 156 2.88 -2.30 12.96
CA GLN A 156 1.55 -2.47 12.39
C GLN A 156 1.40 -3.87 11.78
N VAL A 157 2.38 -4.27 10.95
CA VAL A 157 2.30 -5.51 10.18
C VAL A 157 2.38 -6.75 11.06
N GLN A 158 3.19 -6.74 12.13
CA GLN A 158 3.37 -7.91 13.01
C GLN A 158 2.04 -8.41 13.60
N GLN A 159 1.07 -7.51 13.81
CA GLN A 159 -0.24 -7.84 14.37
C GLN A 159 -1.06 -8.72 13.41
N LEU A 160 -0.76 -8.63 12.11
CA LEU A 160 -1.44 -9.35 11.03
C LEU A 160 -0.84 -10.74 10.75
N ILE A 161 0.45 -10.93 11.06
CA ILE A 161 1.23 -12.13 10.68
C ILE A 161 1.75 -12.96 11.86
N SER A 162 1.51 -12.51 13.09
CA SER A 162 1.92 -13.25 14.29
C SER A 162 1.02 -14.45 14.56
N LEU A 163 1.44 -15.34 15.47
CA LEU A 163 0.68 -16.52 15.89
C LEU A 163 -0.82 -16.28 16.15
N PRO A 164 -1.27 -15.15 16.75
CA PRO A 164 -2.70 -14.87 16.92
C PRO A 164 -3.54 -14.89 15.63
N MET A 165 -2.94 -14.72 14.45
CA MET A 165 -3.66 -14.81 13.17
C MET A 165 -4.27 -16.21 12.95
N TRP A 166 -3.74 -17.26 13.60
CA TRP A 166 -4.23 -18.63 13.48
C TRP A 166 -5.65 -18.82 14.02
N MET A 167 -6.26 -17.80 14.61
CA MET A 167 -7.69 -17.82 14.97
C MET A 167 -8.59 -18.01 13.76
N CYS A 168 -8.11 -17.69 12.55
CA CYS A 168 -8.85 -17.92 11.32
C CYS A 168 -8.80 -19.37 10.81
N LEU A 169 -7.94 -20.22 11.40
CA LEU A 169 -7.82 -21.62 11.00
C LEU A 169 -9.02 -22.44 11.49
N LEU A 170 -9.35 -23.48 10.73
CA LEU A 170 -10.29 -24.50 11.19
C LEU A 170 -9.78 -25.12 12.50
N PRO A 171 -10.65 -25.38 13.50
CA PRO A 171 -10.22 -25.89 14.79
C PRO A 171 -9.40 -27.19 14.71
N SER A 172 -9.78 -28.11 13.81
CA SER A 172 -9.05 -29.36 13.58
C SER A 172 -7.65 -29.11 13.02
N ARG A 173 -7.51 -28.17 12.07
CA ARG A 173 -6.22 -27.79 11.49
C ARG A 173 -5.32 -27.12 12.53
N LEU A 174 -5.86 -26.17 13.29
CA LEU A 174 -5.15 -25.50 14.38
C LEU A 174 -4.60 -26.53 15.38
N GLN A 175 -5.45 -27.43 15.86
CA GLN A 175 -5.04 -28.49 16.81
C GLN A 175 -3.98 -29.41 16.21
N HIS A 176 -4.09 -29.75 14.92
CA HIS A 176 -3.09 -30.54 14.23
C HIS A 176 -1.72 -29.85 14.22
N GLU A 177 -1.64 -28.55 13.93
CA GLU A 177 -0.37 -27.81 13.93
C GLU A 177 0.19 -27.61 15.35
N LEU A 178 -0.65 -27.31 16.34
CA LEU A 178 -0.18 -27.10 17.71
C LEU A 178 0.36 -28.40 18.35
N LYS A 179 -0.19 -29.57 17.98
CA LYS A 179 0.32 -30.88 18.43
C LYS A 179 1.74 -31.16 17.95
N LYS A 180 2.14 -30.65 16.77
CA LYS A 180 3.51 -30.84 16.24
C LYS A 180 4.56 -30.10 17.07
N VAL A 181 4.19 -28.99 17.71
CA VAL A 181 5.11 -28.15 18.48
C VAL A 181 4.50 -27.79 19.84
N PRO A 182 4.72 -28.61 20.89
CA PRO A 182 4.12 -28.40 22.21
C PRO A 182 4.39 -27.03 22.84
N LYS A 183 5.52 -26.39 22.51
CA LYS A 183 5.81 -25.00 22.94
C LYS A 183 4.81 -24.00 22.36
N LEU A 184 4.41 -24.14 21.08
CA LEU A 184 3.41 -23.27 20.45
C LEU A 184 2.04 -23.42 21.11
N GLN A 185 1.65 -24.63 21.53
CA GLN A 185 0.41 -24.84 22.28
C GLN A 185 0.37 -24.00 23.57
N LYS A 186 1.50 -23.89 24.30
CA LYS A 186 1.58 -23.05 25.51
C LYS A 186 1.38 -21.57 25.19
N PHE A 187 2.06 -21.06 24.15
CA PHE A 187 1.89 -19.67 23.71
C PHE A 187 0.47 -19.39 23.21
N TRP A 188 -0.11 -20.31 22.44
CA TRP A 188 -1.48 -20.21 21.96
C TRP A 188 -2.50 -20.10 23.10
N ASN A 189 -2.36 -20.94 24.13
CA ASN A 189 -3.22 -20.88 25.31
C ASN A 189 -3.10 -19.53 26.04
N LEU A 190 -1.90 -18.95 26.11
CA LEU A 190 -1.68 -17.62 26.69
C LEU A 190 -2.32 -16.52 25.84
N ILE A 191 -2.17 -16.57 24.51
CA ILE A 191 -2.79 -15.65 23.56
C ILE A 191 -4.31 -15.66 23.73
N LYS A 192 -4.91 -16.86 23.77
CA LYS A 192 -6.36 -17.02 23.98
C LYS A 192 -6.80 -16.41 25.30
N LYS A 193 -6.12 -16.75 26.41
CA LYS A 193 -6.41 -16.16 27.73
C LYS A 193 -6.27 -14.64 27.76
N LYS A 194 -5.33 -14.05 27.02
CA LYS A 194 -5.18 -12.59 26.91
C LYS A 194 -6.33 -11.99 26.11
N PHE A 195 -6.72 -12.63 25.01
CA PHE A 195 -7.83 -12.20 24.17
C PHE A 195 -9.17 -12.22 24.93
N ASP A 196 -9.43 -13.28 25.71
CA ASP A 196 -10.65 -13.42 26.52
C ASP A 196 -10.78 -12.36 27.63
N LYS A 197 -9.71 -11.60 27.91
CA LYS A 197 -9.68 -10.51 28.91
C LYS A 197 -9.81 -9.12 28.29
N LEU A 198 -9.82 -9.01 26.96
CA LEU A 198 -10.02 -7.74 26.29
C LEU A 198 -11.47 -7.28 26.48
N ASP A 199 -11.66 -5.97 26.58
CA ASP A 199 -12.99 -5.38 26.43
C ASP A 199 -13.51 -5.58 24.99
N ALA A 200 -14.81 -5.31 24.78
CA ALA A 200 -15.46 -5.58 23.50
C ALA A 200 -14.83 -4.82 22.32
N GLU A 201 -14.42 -3.57 22.52
CA GLU A 201 -13.85 -2.75 21.44
C GLU A 201 -12.46 -3.25 21.06
N ALA A 202 -11.61 -3.51 22.06
CA ALA A 202 -10.27 -4.05 21.85
C ALA A 202 -10.31 -5.47 21.25
N ALA A 203 -11.28 -6.30 21.65
CA ALA A 203 -11.47 -7.64 21.10
C ALA A 203 -11.86 -7.60 19.62
N GLU A 204 -12.79 -6.72 19.23
CA GLU A 204 -13.19 -6.57 17.84
C GLU A 204 -12.06 -6.00 16.96
N LEU A 205 -11.29 -5.03 17.46
CA LEU A 205 -10.10 -4.54 16.75
C LEU A 205 -9.07 -5.68 16.54
N ALA A 206 -8.72 -6.40 17.62
CA ALA A 206 -7.77 -7.50 17.53
C ALA A 206 -8.28 -8.63 16.62
N LYS A 207 -9.59 -8.87 16.56
CA LYS A 207 -10.19 -9.85 15.64
C LYS A 207 -10.08 -9.39 14.19
N LYS A 208 -10.34 -8.11 13.90
CA LYS A 208 -10.16 -7.54 12.55
C LYS A 208 -8.71 -7.72 12.07
N GLU A 209 -7.74 -7.36 12.90
CA GLU A 209 -6.30 -7.50 12.57
C GLU A 209 -5.90 -8.95 12.34
N ARG A 210 -6.24 -9.84 13.27
CA ARG A 210 -5.85 -11.27 13.21
C ARG A 210 -6.51 -12.03 12.07
N THR A 211 -7.66 -11.56 11.59
CA THR A 211 -8.39 -12.19 10.48
C THR A 211 -8.19 -11.47 9.16
N PHE A 212 -7.46 -10.35 9.12
CA PHE A 212 -7.26 -9.51 7.95
C PHE A 212 -6.81 -10.30 6.72
N LEU A 213 -5.71 -11.05 6.82
CA LEU A 213 -5.19 -11.83 5.69
C LEU A 213 -6.16 -12.93 5.24
N SER A 214 -6.88 -13.56 6.17
CA SER A 214 -7.91 -14.54 5.82
C SER A 214 -9.08 -13.90 5.09
N ALA A 215 -9.53 -12.73 5.53
CA ALA A 215 -10.57 -11.95 4.86
C ALA A 215 -10.11 -11.51 3.47
N LEU A 216 -8.85 -11.08 3.33
CA LEU A 216 -8.28 -10.69 2.04
C LEU A 216 -8.20 -11.86 1.05
N ILE A 217 -7.81 -13.05 1.52
CA ILE A 217 -7.83 -14.28 0.70
C ILE A 217 -9.26 -14.61 0.26
N LYS A 218 -10.24 -14.53 1.16
CA LYS A 218 -11.65 -14.78 0.81
C LYS A 218 -12.16 -13.78 -0.23
N LYS A 219 -11.84 -12.49 -0.06
CA LYS A 219 -12.14 -11.45 -1.05
C LYS A 219 -11.52 -11.78 -2.40
N PHE A 220 -10.23 -12.11 -2.43
CA PHE A 220 -9.53 -12.52 -3.66
C PHE A 220 -10.19 -13.73 -4.33
N LEU A 221 -10.54 -14.77 -3.57
CA LEU A 221 -11.25 -15.93 -4.11
C LEU A 221 -12.64 -15.57 -4.67
N GLY A 222 -13.33 -14.62 -4.06
CA GLY A 222 -14.59 -14.07 -4.59
C GLY A 222 -14.39 -13.36 -5.93
N VAL A 223 -13.36 -12.53 -6.04
CA VAL A 223 -12.98 -11.87 -7.31
C VAL A 223 -12.57 -12.91 -8.35
N LEU A 224 -11.77 -13.91 -7.98
CA LEU A 224 -11.35 -14.98 -8.90
C LEU A 224 -12.56 -15.77 -9.41
N GLY A 225 -13.52 -16.06 -8.54
CA GLY A 225 -14.76 -16.77 -8.88
C GLY A 225 -15.72 -15.98 -9.77
N SER A 226 -15.60 -14.65 -9.84
CA SER A 226 -16.41 -13.81 -10.73
C SER A 226 -15.87 -13.73 -12.15
N ILE A 227 -14.63 -14.18 -12.39
CA ILE A 227 -14.01 -14.17 -13.72
C ILE A 227 -14.54 -15.36 -14.54
N PRO A 228 -15.14 -15.12 -15.72
CA PRO A 228 -15.64 -16.21 -16.55
C PRO A 228 -14.49 -17.06 -17.11
N PRO A 229 -14.70 -18.37 -17.35
CA PRO A 229 -13.67 -19.27 -17.87
C PRO A 229 -13.20 -18.93 -19.30
N SER A 230 -13.92 -18.07 -20.01
CA SER A 230 -13.60 -17.64 -21.38
C SER A 230 -14.15 -16.24 -21.64
N GLY A 231 -13.49 -15.47 -22.51
CA GLY A 231 -13.91 -14.13 -22.93
C GLY A 231 -12.91 -13.02 -22.59
N PRO A 232 -13.18 -11.76 -23.01
CA PRO A 232 -12.23 -10.64 -22.94
C PRO A 232 -11.73 -10.32 -21.52
N ALA A 233 -12.59 -10.47 -20.51
CA ALA A 233 -12.27 -10.23 -19.11
C ALA A 233 -11.23 -11.22 -18.54
N ALA A 234 -11.19 -12.46 -19.04
CA ALA A 234 -10.21 -13.46 -18.63
C ALA A 234 -8.78 -13.07 -19.05
N HIS A 235 -8.63 -12.34 -20.17
CA HIS A 235 -7.32 -11.91 -20.67
C HIS A 235 -6.79 -10.65 -19.96
N GLN A 236 -7.66 -9.71 -19.56
CA GLN A 236 -7.21 -8.51 -18.84
C GLN A 236 -6.78 -8.79 -17.39
N ALA A 237 -7.44 -9.73 -16.69
CA ALA A 237 -7.07 -10.11 -15.33
C ALA A 237 -5.68 -10.77 -15.24
N LEU A 238 -5.26 -11.49 -16.28
CA LEU A 238 -3.93 -12.12 -16.37
C LEU A 238 -2.80 -11.13 -16.70
N VAL A 239 -3.12 -9.99 -17.32
CA VAL A 239 -2.13 -9.02 -17.82
C VAL A 239 -1.80 -7.93 -16.80
N GLN A 240 -2.70 -7.59 -15.88
CA GLN A 240 -2.46 -6.53 -14.88
C GLN A 240 -1.56 -6.97 -13.71
N HIS A 241 -1.36 -8.28 -13.51
CA HIS A 241 -0.39 -8.83 -12.56
C HIS A 241 0.56 -9.79 -13.28
N PRO A 242 1.59 -9.28 -13.99
CA PRO A 242 2.67 -10.15 -14.43
C PRO A 242 3.31 -10.79 -13.19
N PRO A 243 3.60 -12.11 -13.20
CA PRO A 243 4.40 -12.72 -12.14
C PRO A 243 5.71 -11.93 -12.02
N ARG A 244 6.09 -11.53 -10.80
CA ARG A 244 7.41 -10.91 -10.58
C ARG A 244 8.46 -11.84 -11.19
N PRO A 245 9.45 -11.31 -11.93
CA PRO A 245 10.58 -12.13 -12.34
C PRO A 245 11.17 -12.76 -11.09
N GLN A 246 11.24 -14.09 -11.07
CA GLN A 246 12.01 -14.80 -10.06
C GLN A 246 13.42 -14.21 -10.10
N ARG A 247 13.96 -13.84 -8.94
CA ARG A 247 15.38 -13.47 -8.85
C ARG A 247 16.19 -14.68 -9.33
N GLU A 248 16.69 -14.61 -10.55
CA GLU A 248 17.73 -15.52 -11.04
C GLU A 248 18.98 -15.25 -10.21
N GLY A 249 19.19 -16.06 -9.19
CA GLY A 249 20.31 -15.89 -8.26
C GLY A 249 20.05 -16.56 -6.92
N GLY A 250 20.02 -17.90 -6.90
CA GLY A 250 19.93 -18.66 -5.65
C GLY A 250 19.79 -20.17 -5.89
N THR A 251 20.93 -20.83 -6.07
CA THR A 251 21.29 -22.25 -5.91
C THR A 251 20.20 -23.36 -5.96
N PRO A 252 20.41 -24.47 -6.70
CA PRO A 252 19.42 -25.55 -6.83
C PRO A 252 19.03 -26.17 -5.49
N LEU A 253 17.74 -26.50 -5.35
CA LEU A 253 17.17 -27.31 -4.30
C LEU A 253 17.92 -28.65 -4.19
N LEU A 254 18.63 -28.86 -3.07
CA LEU A 254 19.07 -30.20 -2.67
C LEU A 254 17.94 -30.90 -1.90
N PRO A 255 17.80 -32.23 -2.07
CA PRO A 255 16.63 -32.99 -1.64
C PRO A 255 16.55 -33.17 -0.12
N VAL A 256 15.31 -33.36 0.33
CA VAL A 256 14.87 -33.60 1.71
C VAL A 256 15.64 -34.75 2.37
N ALA A 257 16.54 -34.43 3.30
CA ALA A 257 16.90 -35.30 4.43
C ALA A 257 17.70 -34.54 5.50
N GLY A 258 17.14 -34.45 6.71
CA GLY A 258 17.91 -34.48 7.94
C GLY A 258 18.41 -33.15 8.54
N HIS A 259 18.07 -33.01 9.82
CA HIS A 259 18.76 -32.24 10.87
C HIS A 259 18.25 -30.85 11.25
N ALA A 260 17.63 -30.90 12.42
CA ALA A 260 17.39 -29.84 13.39
C ALA A 260 18.64 -28.97 13.70
N LYS A 261 18.30 -27.79 14.25
CA LYS A 261 19.13 -26.76 14.94
C LYS A 261 19.53 -25.58 14.08
N VAL A 262 18.73 -24.51 14.11
CA VAL A 262 19.19 -23.16 14.49
C VAL A 262 18.03 -22.42 15.15
N LEU A 263 18.06 -22.28 16.47
CA LEU A 263 17.18 -21.40 17.24
C LEU A 263 18.04 -20.82 18.37
N HIS A 264 18.77 -19.74 18.07
CA HIS A 264 19.36 -18.82 19.04
C HIS A 264 19.79 -17.54 18.32
N ARG A 265 19.43 -16.38 18.92
CA ARG A 265 19.53 -14.99 18.42
C ARG A 265 18.38 -14.67 17.45
N ILE A 266 17.33 -13.95 17.83
CA ILE A 266 17.16 -12.79 18.73
C ILE A 266 15.99 -13.03 19.68
#